data_AF-A0A350PA92-F1
#
_entry.id   AF-A0A350PA92-F1
#
_cell.length_a   1.000
_cell.length_b   1.000
_cell.length_c   1.000
_cell.angle_alpha   90.00
_cell.angle_beta   90.00
_cell.angle_gamma   90.00
#
_symmetry.space_group_name_H-M   'P 1'
#
loop_
_entity.id
_entity.type
_entity.pdbx_description
1 polymer ?
#
loop_
_entity_poly.entity_id
_entity_poly.type
_entity_poly.pdbx_seq_one_letter_code
_entity_poly.pdbx_strand_id
1 'polypeptide(L)' 'HGYRLSDDQVITPSNQADKSRLTATVEDTNKLRAFLRGLGDNIEVIAPQKLRQYFKALSSTLHMTYLGDVDSSS' A
#
# COMPACT_ATOMS: atom_id res chain seq x y z
N HIS A 1 9.02 -1.48 16.16
CA HIS A 1 8.71 -0.04 16.27
C HIS A 1 7.48 0.26 15.43
N GLY A 2 6.39 0.73 16.03
CA GLY A 2 5.20 1.13 15.27
C GLY A 2 5.48 2.42 14.52
N TYR A 3 5.30 2.42 13.20
CA TYR A 3 5.48 3.62 12.39
C TYR A 3 4.36 4.61 12.71
N ARG A 4 4.73 5.81 13.18
CA ARG A 4 3.78 6.89 13.42
C ARG A 4 3.82 7.84 12.21
N LEU A 5 2.72 7.90 11.47
CA LEU A 5 2.55 8.72 10.27
C LEU A 5 2.16 10.16 10.59
N SER A 6 1.39 10.35 11.65
CA SER A 6 0.87 11.63 12.13
C SER A 6 0.44 11.52 13.59
N ASP A 7 0.11 12.65 14.21
CA ASP A 7 -0.32 12.68 15.60
C ASP A 7 -1.70 12.06 15.83
N ASP A 8 -2.60 12.19 14.84
CA ASP A 8 -3.97 11.66 14.85
C ASP A 8 -4.06 10.19 14.41
N GLN A 9 -2.92 9.49 14.34
CA GLN A 9 -2.89 8.08 13.95
C GLN A 9 -3.62 7.22 14.98
N VAL A 10 -4.62 6.46 14.51
CA VAL A 10 -5.37 5.47 15.29
C VAL A 10 -5.23 4.09 14.65
N ILE A 11 -5.04 3.07 15.49
CA ILE A 11 -5.02 1.66 15.07
C ILE A 11 -6.19 0.95 15.75
N THR A 12 -7.04 0.31 14.95
CA THR A 12 -8.15 -0.52 15.44
C THR A 12 -8.02 -1.95 14.90
N PRO A 13 -8.63 -2.94 15.55
CA PRO A 13 -8.74 -4.28 14.98
C PRO A 13 -9.39 -4.23 13.59
N SER A 14 -8.92 -5.09 12.68
CA SER A 14 -9.58 -5.31 11.39
C SER A 14 -10.41 -6.58 11.42
N ASN A 15 -11.22 -6.78 10.39
CA ASN A 15 -11.96 -8.02 10.13
C ASN A 15 -11.07 -9.15 9.59
N GLN A 16 -9.78 -8.90 9.32
CA GLN A 16 -8.81 -9.92 8.96
C GLN A 16 -7.94 -10.24 10.19
N ALA A 17 -7.80 -11.54 10.49
CA ALA A 17 -7.16 -12.02 11.72
C ALA A 17 -5.75 -11.44 11.96
N ASP A 18 -4.97 -11.26 10.88
CA ASP A 18 -3.57 -10.82 10.96
C ASP A 18 -3.35 -9.36 10.52
N LYS A 19 -4.43 -8.58 10.40
CA LYS A 19 -4.33 -7.17 10.00
C LYS A 19 -4.99 -6.26 11.03
N SER A 20 -4.44 -5.06 11.14
CA SER A 20 -5.05 -3.95 11.86
C SER A 20 -5.41 -2.85 10.89
N ARG A 21 -6.45 -2.09 11.20
CA ARG A 21 -6.83 -0.90 10.44
C ARG A 21 -6.15 0.32 11.03
N LEU A 22 -5.34 1.00 10.22
CA LEU A 22 -4.71 2.27 10.56
C LEU A 22 -5.46 3.42 9.88
N THR A 23 -5.77 4.48 10.62
CA THR A 23 -6.33 5.73 10.10
C THR A 23 -5.46 6.89 10.59
N ALA A 24 -5.14 7.84 9.70
CA ALA A 24 -4.27 8.98 9.97
C ALA A 24 -4.54 10.08 8.93
N THR A 25 -4.45 11.35 9.32
CA THR A 25 -4.44 12.48 8.38
C THR A 25 -3.01 12.79 8.01
N VAL A 26 -2.66 12.51 6.75
CA VAL A 26 -1.30 12.66 6.25
C VAL A 26 -1.34 13.32 4.87
N GLU A 27 -0.40 14.23 4.63
CA GLU A 27 -0.26 14.84 3.31
C GLU A 27 0.15 13.80 2.25
N ASP A 28 -0.55 13.78 1.11
CA ASP A 28 -0.28 12.88 -0.01
C ASP A 28 0.96 13.31 -0.80
N THR A 29 2.13 13.07 -0.20
CA THR A 29 3.44 13.40 -0.78
C THR A 29 4.07 12.19 -1.48
N ASN A 30 5.01 12.44 -2.40
CA ASN A 30 5.82 11.38 -3.01
C ASN A 30 6.59 10.54 -1.96
N LYS A 31 7.01 11.17 -0.85
CA LYS A 31 7.67 10.51 0.27
C LYS A 31 6.74 9.53 0.97
N LEU A 32 5.50 9.93 1.27
CA LEU A 32 4.48 9.03 1.84
C LEU A 32 4.25 7.84 0.91
N ARG A 33 4.06 8.10 -0.39
CA ARG A 33 3.85 7.03 -1.38
C ARG A 33 5.04 6.07 -1.43
N ALA A 34 6.26 6.58 -1.43
CA ALA A 34 7.47 5.75 -1.42
C ALA A 34 7.58 4.90 -0.15
N PHE A 35 7.29 5.49 1.00
CA PHE A 35 7.26 4.78 2.28
C PHE A 35 6.23 3.64 2.26
N LEU A 36 4.99 3.93 1.85
CA LEU A 36 3.92 2.93 1.76
C LEU A 36 4.27 1.82 0.75
N ARG A 37 4.86 2.15 -0.40
CA ARG A 37 5.36 1.13 -1.36
C ARG A 37 6.40 0.20 -0.73
N GLY A 38 7.28 0.74 0.11
CA GLY A 38 8.30 -0.05 0.81
C GLY A 38 7.73 -1.10 1.78
N LEU A 39 6.46 -0.97 2.19
CA LEU A 39 5.78 -1.97 3.02
C LEU A 39 5.27 -3.17 2.21
N GLY A 40 5.22 -3.07 0.87
CA GLY A 40 4.84 -4.16 -0.01
C GLY A 40 3.43 -4.68 0.23
N ASP A 41 3.28 -6.00 0.23
CA ASP A 41 2.04 -6.75 0.46
C ASP A 41 1.55 -6.73 1.93
N ASN A 42 2.34 -6.15 2.84
CA ASN A 42 1.93 -6.02 4.23
C ASN A 42 0.83 -4.98 4.45
N ILE A 43 0.61 -4.09 3.47
CA ILE A 43 -0.42 -3.05 3.53
C ILE A 43 -1.45 -3.17 2.41
N GLU A 44 -2.64 -2.66 2.68
CA GLU A 44 -3.62 -2.28 1.66
C GLU A 44 -4.05 -0.83 1.90
N VAL A 45 -4.05 0.00 0.86
CA VAL A 45 -4.64 1.33 0.94
C VAL A 45 -6.13 1.24 0.66
N ILE A 46 -6.95 1.49 1.69
CA ILE A 46 -8.42 1.48 1.58
C ILE A 46 -8.98 2.83 1.09
N ALA A 47 -8.42 3.93 1.58
CA ALA A 47 -8.83 5.31 1.28
C ALA A 47 -7.65 6.28 1.51
N PRO A 48 -7.66 7.49 0.91
CA PRO A 48 -8.65 8.00 -0.04
C PRO A 48 -8.56 7.31 -1.42
N GLN A 49 -9.64 7.40 -2.20
CA GLN A 49 -9.78 6.70 -3.48
C GLN A 49 -8.63 6.97 -4.46
N LYS A 50 -8.15 8.22 -4.53
CA LYS A 50 -7.01 8.61 -5.38
C LYS A 50 -5.74 7.85 -5.04
N LEU A 51 -5.43 7.71 -3.74
CA LEU A 51 -4.24 6.98 -3.30
C LEU A 51 -4.41 5.47 -3.51
N ARG A 52 -5.62 4.94 -3.27
CA ARG A 52 -5.94 3.55 -3.58
C ARG A 52 -5.76 3.22 -5.06
N GLN A 53 -6.23 4.09 -5.96
CA GLN A 53 -6.07 3.92 -7.41
C GLN A 53 -4.60 3.90 -7.83
N TYR A 54 -3.77 4.75 -7.21
CA TYR A 54 -2.33 4.73 -7.44
C TYR A 54 -1.70 3.37 -7.10
N PHE A 55 -2.03 2.78 -5.95
CA PHE A 55 -1.52 1.46 -5.57
C PHE A 55 -2.07 0.33 -6.44
N LYS A 56 -3.35 0.39 -6.84
CA LYS A 56 -3.91 -0.57 -7.80
C LYS A 56 -3.17 -0.54 -9.13
N ALA A 57 -2.91 0.64 -9.68
CA ALA A 57 -2.17 0.78 -10.93
C ALA A 57 -0.74 0.23 -10.81
N LEU A 58 -0.04 0.55 -9.70
CA LEU A 58 1.28 -0.02 -9.41
C LEU A 58 1.26 -1.54 -9.39
N SER A 59 0.33 -2.15 -8.64
CA SER A 59 0.21 -3.61 -8.56
C SER A 59 -0.09 -4.23 -9.93
N SER A 60 -0.94 -3.60 -10.74
CA SER A 60 -1.19 -4.05 -12.12
C SER A 60 0.05 -3.98 -13.00
N THR A 61 0.83 -2.89 -12.92
CA THR A 61 2.10 -2.77 -13.66
C THR A 61 3.08 -3.86 -13.25
N LEU A 62 3.29 -4.07 -11.94
CA LEU A 62 4.18 -5.11 -11.44
C LEU A 62 3.73 -6.50 -11.91
N HIS A 63 2.44 -6.79 -11.82
CA HIS A 63 1.89 -8.06 -12.30
C HIS A 63 2.20 -8.29 -13.78
N MET A 64 1.99 -7.28 -14.64
CA MET A 64 2.33 -7.38 -16.07
C MET A 64 3.82 -7.54 -16.31
N THR A 65 4.68 -6.83 -15.55
CA THR A 65 6.14 -6.97 -15.67
C THR A 65 6.60 -8.40 -15.40
N TYR A 66 6.13 -9.02 -14.31
CA TYR A 66 6.51 -10.39 -13.99
C TYR A 66 5.86 -11.45 -14.88
N LEU A 67 4.69 -11.17 -15.47
CA LEU A 67 4.09 -12.05 -16.48
C LEU A 67 4.81 -11.98 -17.83
N GLY A 68 5.31 -10.81 -18.23
CA GLY A 68 5.99 -10.60 -19.51
C GLY A 68 7.30 -11.37 -19.69
N ASP A 69 7.90 -11.86 -18.59
CA ASP A 69 9.13 -12.67 -18.63
C ASP A 69 8.89 -14.17 -18.84
N VAL A 70 7.63 -14.64 -18.85
CA VAL A 70 7.31 -16.09 -18.99
C VAL A 70 7.42 -16.58 -20.43
N ASP A 71 7.40 -15.69 -21.44
CA ASP A 71 7.40 -16.07 -22.87
C ASP A 71 8.79 -16.04 -23.55
N SER A 72 9.88 -15.71 -22.84
CA SER A 72 11.23 -15.60 -23.44
C SER A 72 12.15 -16.79 -23.16
N SER A 73 11.64 -17.84 -22.50
CA SER A 73 12.39 -19.05 -22.16
C SER A 73 11.60 -20.29 -22.56
N SER A 74 11.55 -20.59 -23.86
CA SER A 74 11.11 -21.90 -24.40
C SER A 74 11.86 -22.19 -25.69
#